data_AF-A0A918J9T0-F1
#
_entry.id   AF-A0A918J9T0-F1
#
_cell.length_a   1.000
_cell.length_b   1.000
_cell.length_c   1.000
_cell.angle_alpha   90.00
_cell.angle_beta   90.00
_cell.angle_gamma   90.00
#
_symmetry.space_group_name_H-M   'P 1'
#
loop_
_entity.id
_entity.type
_entity.pdbx_description
1 polymer ?
#
loop_
_entity_poly.entity_id
_entity_poly.type
_entity_poly.pdbx_seq_one_letter_code
_entity_poly.pdbx_strand_id
1 'polypeptide(L)'
;MRDAFGDLPVAVIDPADIAAVATRALLEPGHEGPAYSLSGPEALLPADRVRILGQALGRDLRFQPETDEDAQDRMNAAMPKEYVNAFFSFYRDHTIDETTVHATVQQLTGRPPRTFDQWTTTHAPEFRT
;
A
#
# COMPACT_ATOMS: atom_id res chain seq x y z
N MET A 1 14.16 -8.45 -0.41
CA MET A 1 12.88 -8.32 -1.15
C MET A 1 13.13 -7.51 -2.40
N ARG A 2 12.49 -7.88 -3.52
CA ARG A 2 12.50 -7.14 -4.78
C ARG A 2 11.09 -6.65 -5.08
N ASP A 3 10.97 -5.54 -5.77
CA ASP A 3 9.70 -4.97 -6.24
C ASP A 3 9.95 -4.33 -7.60
N ALA A 4 9.00 -4.51 -8.52
CA ALA A 4 9.08 -4.00 -9.89
C ALA A 4 9.09 -2.47 -9.95
N PHE A 5 8.49 -1.82 -8.95
CA PHE A 5 8.32 -0.38 -8.90
C PHE A 5 8.99 0.19 -7.64
N GLY A 6 10.26 -0.19 -7.45
CA GLY A 6 11.06 0.09 -6.25
C GLY A 6 11.19 1.57 -5.86
N ASP A 7 10.97 2.46 -6.82
CA ASP A 7 11.10 3.91 -6.75
C ASP A 7 9.75 4.64 -6.62
N LEU A 8 8.62 3.92 -6.61
CA LEU A 8 7.30 4.53 -6.45
C LEU A 8 6.84 4.51 -5.00
N PRO A 9 6.66 5.67 -4.36
CA PRO A 9 6.08 5.71 -3.03
C PRO A 9 4.56 5.42 -3.09
N VAL A 10 4.03 4.75 -2.06
CA VAL A 10 2.61 4.40 -1.97
C VAL A 10 2.07 4.75 -0.59
N ALA A 11 0.94 5.44 -0.54
CA ALA A 11 0.22 5.79 0.68
C ALA A 11 -0.64 4.61 1.18
N VAL A 12 0.03 3.53 1.60
CA VAL A 12 -0.60 2.26 1.96
C VAL A 12 -1.61 2.40 3.12
N ILE A 13 -2.86 2.00 2.86
CA ILE A 13 -3.95 2.03 3.84
C ILE A 13 -3.93 0.78 4.73
N ASP A 14 -4.16 0.95 6.04
CA ASP A 14 -4.39 -0.17 6.95
C ASP A 14 -5.80 -0.78 6.71
N PRO A 15 -5.93 -2.11 6.53
CA PRO A 15 -7.24 -2.76 6.38
C PRO A 15 -8.24 -2.44 7.50
N ALA A 16 -7.78 -2.19 8.72
CA ALA A 16 -8.64 -1.79 9.84
C ALA A 16 -9.29 -0.40 9.63
N ASP A 17 -8.64 0.49 8.88
CA ASP A 17 -9.19 1.80 8.53
C ASP A 17 -10.21 1.72 7.40
N ILE A 18 -10.00 0.82 6.43
CA ILE A 18 -11.03 0.48 5.43
C ILE A 18 -12.29 -0.01 6.14
N ALA A 19 -12.14 -0.95 7.08
CA ALA A 19 -13.26 -1.49 7.85
C ALA A 19 -13.96 -0.43 8.69
N ALA A 20 -13.22 0.49 9.31
CA ALA A 20 -13.78 1.59 10.08
C ALA A 20 -14.61 2.55 9.20
N VAL A 21 -14.09 2.92 8.02
CA VAL A 21 -14.81 3.76 7.06
C VAL A 21 -16.05 3.04 6.52
N ALA A 22 -15.92 1.76 6.15
CA ALA A 22 -17.05 0.97 5.65
C ALA A 22 -18.16 0.83 6.71
N THR A 23 -17.79 0.65 7.98
CA THR A 23 -18.75 0.57 9.09
C THR A 23 -19.57 1.85 9.22
N ARG A 24 -18.92 3.02 9.13
CA ARG A 24 -19.60 4.32 9.12
C ARG A 24 -20.53 4.45 7.92
N ALA A 25 -20.00 4.17 6.72
CA ALA A 25 -20.74 4.26 5.47
C ALA A 25 -22.01 3.38 5.45
N LEU A 26 -21.97 2.21 6.09
CA LEU A 26 -23.08 1.27 6.14
C LEU A 26 -24.13 1.58 7.22
N LEU A 27 -23.73 2.25 8.30
CA LEU A 27 -24.58 2.44 9.49
C LEU A 27 -25.11 3.86 9.68
N GLU A 28 -24.52 4.84 9.00
CA GLU A 28 -24.87 6.26 9.11
C GLU A 28 -25.48 6.79 7.81
N PRO A 29 -26.40 7.77 7.89
CA PRO A 29 -26.95 8.42 6.70
C PRO A 29 -25.94 9.38 6.07
N GLY A 30 -26.11 9.71 4.79
CA GLY A 30 -25.30 10.71 4.09
C GLY A 30 -24.08 10.15 3.35
N HIS A 31 -24.02 8.84 3.21
CA HIS A 31 -22.97 8.12 2.47
C HIS A 31 -23.45 7.57 1.12
N GLU A 32 -24.67 7.94 0.68
CA GLU A 32 -25.25 7.50 -0.58
C GLU A 32 -24.65 8.26 -1.77
N GLY A 33 -23.83 7.57 -2.58
CA GLY A 33 -23.32 8.09 -3.86
C GLY A 33 -21.84 8.46 -3.92
N PRO A 34 -21.19 8.96 -2.84
CA PRO A 34 -19.75 9.20 -2.87
C PRO A 34 -18.91 7.92 -3.00
N ALA A 35 -17.87 7.97 -3.82
CA ALA A 35 -16.76 7.03 -3.76
C ALA A 35 -15.64 7.65 -2.91
N TYR A 36 -15.29 6.98 -1.81
CA TYR A 36 -14.26 7.45 -0.89
C TYR A 36 -12.87 6.95 -1.30
N SER A 37 -11.95 7.87 -1.58
CA SER A 37 -10.53 7.56 -1.73
C SER A 37 -9.88 7.49 -0.35
N LEU A 38 -9.21 6.37 -0.07
CA LEU A 38 -8.59 6.06 1.22
C LEU A 38 -7.09 5.86 1.04
N SER A 39 -6.32 6.36 1.99
CA SER A 39 -4.87 6.16 2.03
C SER A 39 -4.39 6.05 3.48
N GLY A 40 -3.17 5.55 3.64
CA GLY A 40 -2.41 5.74 4.87
C GLY A 40 -2.04 7.22 5.09
N PRO A 41 -1.40 7.53 6.24
CA PRO A 41 -1.01 8.90 6.61
C PRO A 41 0.20 9.43 5.83
N GLU A 42 0.93 8.57 5.13
CA GLU A 42 2.18 8.90 4.44
C GLU A 42 2.41 7.97 3.25
N ALA A 43 3.05 8.48 2.20
CA ALA A 43 3.50 7.67 1.06
C ALA A 43 4.92 7.15 1.31
N LEU A 44 5.09 5.83 1.24
CA LEU A 44 6.37 5.17 1.54
C LEU A 44 6.92 4.43 0.34
N LEU A 45 8.23 4.56 0.12
CA LEU A 45 8.93 3.71 -0.83
C LEU A 45 8.89 2.24 -0.39
N PRO A 46 8.90 1.27 -1.33
CA PRO A 46 9.11 -0.14 -1.02
C PRO A 46 10.29 -0.39 -0.08
N ALA A 47 11.40 0.32 -0.26
CA ALA A 47 12.58 0.22 0.61
C ALA A 47 12.29 0.63 2.07
N ASP A 48 11.52 1.71 2.27
CA ASP A 48 11.12 2.16 3.61
C ASP A 48 10.18 1.18 4.30
N ARG A 49 9.21 0.62 3.55
CA ARG A 49 8.32 -0.43 4.07
C ARG A 49 9.11 -1.66 4.52
N VAL A 50 10.09 -2.11 3.72
CA VAL A 50 10.97 -3.22 4.11
C VAL A 50 11.78 -2.90 5.36
N ARG A 51 12.31 -1.68 5.48
CA ARG A 51 13.05 -1.23 6.66
C ARG A 51 12.16 -1.22 7.91
N ILE A 52 10.96 -0.64 7.85
CA ILE A 52 10.00 -0.60 8.96
C ILE A 52 9.63 -2.02 9.40
N LEU A 53 9.32 -2.90 8.44
CA LEU A 53 9.04 -4.31 8.73
C LEU A 53 10.24 -5.00 9.40
N GLY A 54 11.46 -4.75 8.92
CA GLY A 54 12.68 -5.29 9.53
C GLY A 54 12.86 -4.86 10.98
N GLN A 55 12.57 -3.58 11.28
CA GLN A 55 12.60 -3.04 12.64
C GLN A 55 11.57 -3.74 13.55
N ALA A 56 10.32 -3.88 13.10
CA ALA A 56 9.26 -4.56 13.86
C ALA A 56 9.58 -6.04 14.13
N LEU A 57 10.29 -6.70 13.21
CA LEU A 57 10.68 -8.10 13.33
C LEU A 57 12.03 -8.32 14.04
N GLY A 58 12.82 -7.27 14.26
CA GLY A 58 14.20 -7.40 14.76
C GLY A 58 15.13 -8.11 13.77
N ARG A 59 14.91 -7.92 12.45
CA ARG A 59 15.66 -8.59 11.36
C ARG A 59 16.25 -7.57 10.39
N ASP A 60 17.48 -7.80 9.92
CA ASP A 60 18.07 -7.02 8.83
C ASP A 60 17.44 -7.42 7.48
N LEU A 61 16.29 -6.82 7.16
CA LEU A 61 15.64 -7.00 5.86
C LEU A 61 16.17 -5.99 4.85
N ARG A 62 16.59 -6.49 3.68
CA ARG A 62 17.14 -5.66 2.60
C ARG A 62 16.22 -5.59 1.41
N PHE A 63 15.99 -4.37 0.94
CA PHE A 63 15.40 -4.12 -0.36
C PHE A 63 16.47 -4.22 -1.45
N GLN A 64 16.15 -4.88 -2.56
CA GLN A 64 16.98 -4.98 -3.75
C GLN A 64 16.19 -4.39 -4.91
N PRO A 65 16.66 -3.30 -5.54
CA PRO A 65 16.00 -2.78 -6.74
C PRO A 65 16.07 -3.81 -7.87
N GLU A 66 15.03 -3.83 -8.69
CA GLU A 66 14.91 -4.64 -9.90
C GLU A 66 14.72 -3.70 -11.09
N THR A 67 15.32 -4.01 -12.23
CA THR A 67 15.11 -3.23 -13.45
C THR A 67 13.74 -3.54 -14.04
N ASP A 68 13.17 -2.60 -14.79
CA ASP A 68 11.90 -2.81 -15.48
C ASP A 68 11.93 -4.05 -16.42
N GLU A 69 13.04 -4.30 -17.12
CA GLU A 69 13.22 -5.48 -17.98
C GLU A 69 13.14 -6.79 -17.18
N ASP A 70 14.00 -6.96 -16.16
CA ASP A 70 13.95 -8.10 -15.23
C ASP A 70 12.56 -8.31 -14.61
N ALA A 71 11.90 -7.22 -14.20
CA ALA A 71 10.57 -7.27 -13.61
C ALA A 71 9.51 -7.72 -14.64
N GLN A 72 9.55 -7.21 -15.87
CA GLN A 72 8.66 -7.63 -16.96
C GLN A 72 8.83 -9.12 -17.27
N ASP A 73 10.07 -9.59 -17.42
CA ASP A 73 10.36 -11.00 -17.70
C ASP A 73 9.84 -11.91 -16.58
N ARG A 74 10.13 -11.54 -15.32
CA ARG A 74 9.64 -12.27 -14.15
C ARG A 74 8.11 -12.30 -14.07
N MET A 75 7.44 -11.17 -14.33
CA MET A 75 5.98 -11.09 -14.29
C MET A 75 5.34 -11.86 -15.44
N ASN A 76 5.86 -11.75 -16.67
CA ASN A 76 5.36 -12.48 -17.84
C ASN A 76 5.47 -14.00 -17.69
N ALA A 77 6.41 -14.48 -16.87
CA ALA A 77 6.50 -15.91 -16.53
C ALA A 77 5.40 -16.38 -15.56
N ALA A 78 4.77 -15.47 -14.81
CA ALA A 78 3.80 -15.78 -13.76
C ALA A 78 2.36 -15.39 -14.09
N MET A 79 2.14 -14.46 -15.03
CA MET A 79 0.82 -13.96 -15.41
C MET A 79 0.74 -13.59 -16.90
N PRO A 80 -0.49 -13.50 -17.48
CA PRO A 80 -0.67 -13.07 -18.86
C PRO A 80 -0.08 -11.69 -19.15
N LYS A 81 0.45 -11.51 -20.37
CA LYS A 81 1.16 -10.29 -20.82
C LYS A 81 0.30 -9.03 -20.69
N GLU A 82 -1.01 -9.16 -20.88
CA GLU A 82 -1.96 -8.06 -20.80
C GLU A 82 -1.98 -7.44 -19.40
N TYR A 83 -1.86 -8.26 -18.34
CA TYR A 83 -1.78 -7.75 -16.97
C TYR A 83 -0.44 -7.08 -16.69
N VAL A 84 0.67 -7.64 -17.20
CA VAL A 84 1.99 -7.03 -17.05
C VAL A 84 2.02 -5.65 -17.71
N ASN A 85 1.54 -5.55 -18.94
CA ASN A 85 1.44 -4.28 -19.65
C ASN A 85 0.56 -3.26 -18.91
N ALA A 86 -0.56 -3.70 -18.33
CA ALA A 86 -1.43 -2.84 -17.54
C ALA A 86 -0.71 -2.32 -16.28
N PHE A 87 -0.01 -3.17 -15.53
CA PHE A 87 0.75 -2.74 -14.35
C PHE A 87 1.83 -1.71 -14.70
N PHE A 88 2.59 -1.94 -15.77
CA PHE A 88 3.60 -0.98 -16.21
C PHE A 88 2.96 0.34 -16.67
N SER A 89 1.82 0.30 -17.35
CA SER A 89 1.13 1.54 -17.73
C SER A 89 0.55 2.29 -16.51
N PHE A 90 0.07 1.59 -15.49
CA PHE A 90 -0.39 2.23 -14.25
C PHE A 90 0.73 2.95 -13.52
N TYR A 91 1.85 2.25 -13.35
CA TYR A 91 2.90 2.67 -12.43
C TYR A 91 4.03 3.48 -13.08
N ARG A 92 4.40 3.20 -14.34
CA ARG A 92 5.45 3.95 -15.06
C ARG A 92 4.91 5.11 -15.88
N ASP A 93 3.71 4.98 -16.46
CA ASP A 93 3.07 6.10 -17.18
C ASP A 93 2.32 7.04 -16.21
N HIS A 94 2.37 6.76 -14.90
CA HIS A 94 1.71 7.54 -13.85
C HIS A 94 0.21 7.78 -14.10
N THR A 95 -0.47 6.80 -14.70
CA THR A 95 -1.92 6.89 -14.93
C THR A 95 -2.72 6.69 -13.64
N ILE A 96 -2.08 6.22 -12.56
CA ILE A 96 -2.60 6.18 -11.19
C ILE A 96 -1.62 6.91 -10.27
N ASP A 97 -2.16 7.80 -9.42
CA ASP A 97 -1.39 8.44 -8.35
C ASP A 97 -1.63 7.70 -7.02
N GLU A 98 -0.64 6.91 -6.61
CA GLU A 98 -0.62 6.17 -5.34
C GLU A 98 0.02 6.99 -4.19
N THR A 99 0.49 8.20 -4.47
CA THR A 99 1.25 9.03 -3.51
C THR A 99 0.36 9.96 -2.70
N THR A 100 -0.85 10.25 -3.19
CA THR A 100 -1.76 11.18 -2.55
C THR A 100 -2.23 10.67 -1.18
N VAL A 101 -2.03 11.51 -0.16
CA VAL A 101 -2.56 11.29 1.20
C VAL A 101 -3.94 11.96 1.32
N HIS A 102 -4.96 11.15 1.57
CA HIS A 102 -6.34 11.57 1.73
C HIS A 102 -6.72 11.76 3.20
N ALA A 103 -7.44 12.83 3.50
CA ALA A 103 -7.97 13.10 4.85
C ALA A 103 -9.21 12.24 5.20
N THR A 104 -9.69 11.41 4.28
CA THR A 104 -10.99 10.73 4.35
C THR A 104 -11.16 9.88 5.61
N VAL A 105 -10.14 9.12 6.00
CA VAL A 105 -10.19 8.31 7.23
C VAL A 105 -10.42 9.20 8.45
N GLN A 106 -9.69 10.32 8.56
CA GLN A 106 -9.86 11.25 9.66
C GLN A 106 -11.22 11.94 9.64
N GLN A 107 -11.69 12.35 8.46
CA GLN A 107 -12.98 13.01 8.31
C GLN A 107 -14.16 12.12 8.72
N LEU A 108 -14.12 10.83 8.38
CA LEU A 108 -15.23 9.91 8.64
C LEU A 108 -15.13 9.20 10.00
N THR A 109 -13.92 8.93 10.48
CA THR A 109 -13.71 8.17 11.72
C THR A 109 -13.35 9.04 12.92
N GLY A 110 -12.97 10.30 12.71
CA GLY A 110 -12.54 11.23 13.76
C GLY A 110 -11.11 10.99 14.29
N ARG A 111 -10.39 10.00 13.74
CA ARG A 111 -9.00 9.68 14.10
C ARG A 111 -8.12 9.60 12.86
N PRO A 112 -6.82 9.94 12.94
CA PRO A 112 -5.92 9.75 11.80
C PRO A 112 -5.85 8.28 11.35
N PRO A 113 -5.57 8.01 10.07
CA PRO A 113 -5.27 6.66 9.61
C PRO A 113 -4.02 6.11 10.31
N ARG A 114 -3.97 4.79 10.46
CA ARG A 114 -2.86 4.09 11.10
C ARG A 114 -1.64 4.09 10.20
N THR A 115 -0.47 4.21 10.80
CA THR A 115 0.80 4.17 10.06
C THR A 115 1.16 2.73 9.68
N PHE A 116 2.05 2.56 8.69
CA PHE A 116 2.58 1.24 8.37
C PHE A 116 3.37 0.62 9.53
N ASP A 117 4.03 1.45 10.36
CA ASP A 117 4.70 1.00 11.58
C ASP A 117 3.72 0.43 12.63
N GLN A 118 2.56 1.07 12.82
CA GLN A 118 1.52 0.55 13.71
C GLN A 118 0.95 -0.78 13.20
N TRP A 119 0.72 -0.89 11.89
CA TRP A 119 0.27 -2.14 11.27
C TRP A 119 1.30 -3.25 11.43
N THR A 120 2.57 -2.98 11.10
CA THR A 120 3.66 -3.98 11.21
C THR A 120 3.90 -4.40 12.65
N THR A 121 3.89 -3.47 13.61
CA THR A 121 4.01 -3.80 15.05
C THR A 121 2.89 -4.73 15.51
N THR A 122 1.66 -4.48 15.06
CA THR A 122 0.49 -5.30 15.40
C THR A 122 0.60 -6.72 14.85
N HIS A 123 1.05 -6.87 13.60
CA HIS A 123 1.08 -8.16 12.89
C HIS A 123 2.45 -8.86 12.95
N ALA A 124 3.49 -8.23 13.51
CA ALA A 124 4.84 -8.80 13.63
C ALA A 124 4.87 -10.25 14.17
N PRO A 125 4.05 -10.65 15.17
CA PRO A 125 4.03 -12.03 15.66
C PRO A 125 3.69 -13.07 14.58
N GLU A 126 2.92 -12.72 13.56
CA GLU A 126 2.50 -13.62 12.48
C GLU A 126 3.64 -13.98 11.51
N PHE A 127 4.71 -13.17 11.49
CA PHE A 127 5.86 -13.34 10.60
C PHE A 127 7.11 -13.90 11.31
N ARG A 128 6.96 -14.39 12.55
CA ARG A 128 8.08 -14.94 13.35
C ARG A 128 8.27 -16.45 13.21
N THR A 129 7.39 -17.14 12.48
CA THR A 129 7.51 -18.57 12.13
C THR A 129 8.52 -18.82 11.02
#